data_AF-A0AA88DGM7-F1
#
_entry.id   AF-A0AA88DGM7-F1
#
_cell.length_a   1.000
_cell.length_b   1.000
_cell.length_c   1.000
_cell.angle_alpha   90.00
_cell.angle_beta   90.00
_cell.angle_gamma   90.00
#
_symmetry.space_group_name_H-M   'P 1'
#
loop_
_entity.id
_entity.type
_entity.pdbx_description
1 polymer ?
#
loop_
_entity_poly.entity_id
_entity_poly.type
_entity_poly.pdbx_seq_one_letter_code
_entity_poly.pdbx_strand_id
1 'polypeptide(L)'
;MDKELIQVLIGLFSILATTIVFFICLKLGHDRNKKRVPPGNMGLPWIGETWEFYKAQKRNRLFEEFIQPRITKHGKVFKTSLMGSPTVIVNGANANRFILSNEFKMVVSSWPSASVQLMGKNSIMEKQGERHRCLRGIISTTFGDAGLETLVPKICRSILSHLGQKWNCQEEISLYRSTKTMTFTIVFECLLGINVQEGMLETFERILEGVFTPAIQFPGSKFSRAKKARSEIHRKIVEVVREKRQQMEGCGRMQEKERVGMLLSRLVAGLIRGDISEEEVVDNVVLLVFAAHDTTSFAIAMTFKMLAQHPNCHAQLLQGKLSVTINRKI
;
A
#
# COMPACT_ATOMS: atom_id res chain seq x y z
N MET A 1 32.14 8.31 52.57
CA MET A 1 31.35 7.88 51.41
C MET A 1 29.91 8.27 51.70
N ASP A 2 29.39 9.26 50.98
CA ASP A 2 28.13 9.92 51.32
C ASP A 2 26.96 8.95 51.27
N LYS A 3 26.11 9.01 52.30
CA LYS A 3 24.92 8.16 52.44
C LYS A 3 24.01 8.28 51.21
N GLU A 4 24.01 9.43 50.54
CA GLU A 4 23.28 9.64 49.28
C GLU A 4 23.86 8.85 48.11
N LEU A 5 25.19 8.77 47.98
CA LEU A 5 25.84 7.99 46.92
C LEU A 5 25.51 6.50 47.07
N ILE A 6 25.45 6.01 48.30
CA ILE A 6 25.07 4.61 48.61
C ILE A 6 23.61 4.35 48.23
N GLN A 7 22.68 5.26 48.52
CA GLN A 7 21.26 5.10 48.15
C GLN A 7 21.06 5.11 46.63
N VAL A 8 21.77 5.98 45.90
CA VAL A 8 21.72 6.03 44.43
C VAL A 8 22.25 4.72 43.83
N LEU A 9 23.37 4.20 44.34
CA LEU A 9 23.94 2.93 43.87
C LEU A 9 23.02 1.73 44.15
N ILE A 10 22.37 1.69 45.32
CA ILE A 10 21.39 0.65 45.66
C ILE A 10 20.18 0.74 44.70
N GLY A 11 19.67 1.94 44.43
CA GLY A 11 18.55 2.14 43.49
C GLY A 11 18.89 1.67 42.07
N LEU A 12 20.07 2.04 41.57
CA LEU A 12 20.55 1.59 40.26
C LEU A 12 20.73 0.07 40.19
N PHE A 13 21.26 -0.55 41.25
CA PHE A 13 21.43 -1.99 41.33
C PHE A 13 20.07 -2.72 41.37
N SER A 14 19.09 -2.22 42.11
CA SER A 14 17.74 -2.79 42.14
C SER A 14 17.03 -2.69 40.77
N ILE A 15 17.20 -1.57 40.05
CA ILE A 15 16.66 -1.42 38.67
C ILE A 15 17.36 -2.39 37.72
N LEU A 16 18.69 -2.53 37.83
CA LEU A 16 19.45 -3.48 37.01
C LEU A 16 19.07 -4.93 37.32
N ALA A 17 18.92 -5.30 38.59
CA ALA A 17 18.52 -6.64 39.00
C ALA A 17 17.09 -6.98 38.54
N THR A 18 16.14 -6.04 38.68
CA THR A 18 14.76 -6.25 38.23
C THR A 18 14.65 -6.34 36.71
N THR A 19 15.41 -5.54 35.97
CA THR A 19 15.48 -5.67 34.50
C THR A 19 16.13 -6.99 34.08
N ILE A 20 17.23 -7.41 34.71
CA ILE A 20 17.85 -8.72 34.45
C ILE A 20 16.89 -9.87 34.75
N VAL A 21 16.22 -9.86 35.91
CA VAL A 21 15.22 -10.86 36.27
C VAL A 21 14.05 -10.85 35.29
N PHE A 22 13.57 -9.68 34.86
CA PHE A 22 12.53 -9.57 33.84
C PHE A 22 12.97 -10.18 32.49
N PHE A 23 14.19 -9.89 32.03
CA PHE A 23 14.76 -10.49 30.81
C PHE A 23 14.98 -12.00 30.95
N ILE A 24 15.39 -12.48 32.13
CA ILE A 24 15.54 -13.91 32.43
C ILE A 24 14.17 -14.59 32.44
N CYS A 25 13.16 -14.01 33.08
CA CYS A 25 11.79 -14.53 33.08
C CYS A 25 11.19 -14.54 31.65
N LEU A 26 11.48 -13.52 30.84
CA LEU A 26 11.10 -13.51 29.42
C LEU A 26 11.81 -14.59 28.60
N LYS A 27 13.07 -14.93 28.93
CA LYS A 27 13.80 -16.04 28.30
C LYS A 27 13.34 -17.41 28.81
N LEU A 28 12.99 -17.53 30.09
CA LEU A 28 12.59 -18.78 30.76
C LEU A 28 11.11 -19.11 30.60
N GLY A 29 10.27 -18.13 30.24
CA GLY A 29 8.87 -18.32 29.83
C GLY A 29 8.69 -18.99 28.46
N HIS A 30 9.64 -19.84 28.04
CA HIS A 30 9.50 -20.67 26.84
C HIS A 30 8.73 -21.93 27.22
N ASP A 31 7.42 -21.85 27.01
CA ASP A 31 6.45 -22.91 27.25
C ASP A 31 6.92 -24.26 26.67
N ARG A 32 6.85 -25.29 27.52
CA ARG A 32 7.23 -26.70 27.26
C ARG A 32 6.19 -27.45 26.44
N ASN A 33 5.31 -26.77 25.72
CA ASN A 33 4.44 -27.39 24.73
C ASN A 33 5.13 -27.40 23.36
N LYS A 34 5.64 -28.57 22.95
CA LYS A 34 6.17 -28.85 21.61
C LYS A 34 5.06 -28.77 20.53
N LYS A 35 4.43 -27.61 20.37
CA LYS A 35 3.74 -27.30 19.12
C LYS A 35 4.81 -27.10 18.05
N ARG A 36 4.67 -27.78 16.91
CA ARG A 36 5.60 -27.71 15.77
C ARG A 36 5.55 -26.31 15.14
N VAL A 37 6.15 -25.33 15.79
CA VAL A 37 6.33 -23.98 15.24
C VAL A 37 7.62 -23.94 14.40
N PRO A 38 7.67 -23.12 13.33
CA PRO A 38 8.89 -22.95 12.56
C PRO A 38 10.08 -22.52 13.44
N PRO A 39 11.32 -22.90 13.08
CA PRO A 39 12.52 -22.38 13.73
C PRO A 39 12.62 -20.86 13.55
N GLY A 40 13.35 -20.16 14.42
CA GLY A 40 13.59 -18.73 14.27
C GLY A 40 13.71 -17.98 15.60
N ASN A 41 14.07 -16.70 15.52
CA ASN A 41 14.35 -15.84 16.66
C ASN A 41 13.24 -14.79 16.84
N MET A 42 12.69 -14.67 18.04
CA MET A 42 11.67 -13.67 18.36
C MET A 42 12.25 -12.26 18.59
N GLY A 43 13.57 -12.10 18.63
CA GLY A 43 14.23 -10.80 18.80
C GLY A 43 14.06 -10.21 20.20
N LEU A 44 14.11 -8.88 20.30
CA LEU A 44 13.97 -8.16 21.56
C LEU A 44 12.52 -8.22 22.08
N PRO A 45 12.28 -8.14 23.40
CA PRO A 45 10.92 -8.04 23.93
C PRO A 45 10.17 -6.86 23.32
N TRP A 46 8.89 -7.06 22.98
CA TRP A 46 7.96 -6.09 22.36
C TRP A 46 8.31 -5.63 20.94
N ILE A 47 9.57 -5.31 20.66
CA ILE A 47 10.04 -4.78 19.37
C ILE A 47 10.37 -5.91 18.40
N GLY A 48 10.81 -7.06 18.88
CA GLY A 48 11.24 -8.16 18.05
C GLY A 48 12.47 -7.83 17.21
N GLU A 49 12.41 -8.18 15.92
CA GLU A 49 13.45 -7.88 14.92
C GLU A 49 13.04 -6.67 14.03
N THR A 50 12.01 -5.94 14.44
CA THR A 50 11.39 -4.84 13.68
C THR A 50 12.38 -3.74 13.29
N TRP A 51 13.31 -3.38 14.18
CA TRP A 51 14.29 -2.34 13.89
C TRP A 51 15.27 -2.75 12.78
N GLU A 52 15.77 -3.98 12.82
CA GLU A 52 16.63 -4.51 11.77
C GLU A 52 15.89 -4.60 10.44
N PHE A 53 14.63 -5.06 10.47
CA PHE A 53 13.75 -5.08 9.31
C PHE A 53 13.61 -3.69 8.68
N TYR A 54 13.25 -2.68 9.49
CA TYR A 54 13.10 -1.30 9.00
C TYR A 54 14.40 -0.69 8.50
N LYS A 55 15.53 -0.98 9.15
CA LYS A 55 16.85 -0.50 8.74
C LYS A 55 17.25 -1.08 7.38
N ALA A 56 17.07 -2.39 7.18
CA ALA A 56 17.32 -3.06 5.91
C ALA A 56 16.37 -2.55 4.80
N GLN A 57 15.09 -2.35 5.13
CA GLN A 57 14.11 -1.77 4.20
C GLN A 57 14.49 -0.36 3.75
N LYS A 58 14.87 0.53 4.68
CA LYS A 58 15.31 1.90 4.35
C LYS A 58 16.54 1.96 3.46
N ARG A 59 17.39 0.94 3.51
CA ARG A 59 18.59 0.81 2.67
C ARG A 59 18.31 0.12 1.34
N ASN A 60 17.07 -0.26 1.07
CA ASN A 60 16.68 -1.08 -0.07
C ASN A 60 17.48 -2.39 -0.16
N ARG A 61 17.74 -3.01 1.00
CA ARG A 61 18.51 -4.26 1.15
C ARG A 61 17.78 -5.25 2.07
N LEU A 62 16.44 -5.22 2.04
CA LEU A 62 15.62 -6.04 2.93
C LEU A 62 15.88 -7.53 2.71
N PHE A 63 16.07 -7.94 1.46
CA PHE A 63 16.33 -9.34 1.16
C PHE A 63 17.72 -9.76 1.67
N GLU A 64 18.76 -8.99 1.36
CA GLU A 64 20.15 -9.32 1.63
C GLU A 64 20.51 -9.19 3.11
N GLU A 65 20.05 -8.13 3.77
CA GLU A 65 20.43 -7.82 5.16
C GLU A 65 19.48 -8.47 6.19
N PHE A 66 18.22 -8.78 5.83
CA PHE A 66 17.25 -9.33 6.78
C PHE A 66 16.78 -10.74 6.43
N ILE A 67 16.28 -10.97 5.21
CA ILE A 67 15.61 -12.22 4.83
C ILE A 67 16.61 -13.36 4.57
N GLN A 68 17.60 -13.14 3.72
CA GLN A 68 18.56 -14.15 3.27
C GLN A 68 19.37 -14.76 4.44
N PRO A 69 19.89 -13.99 5.41
CA PRO A 69 20.60 -14.57 6.55
C PRO A 69 19.71 -15.48 7.40
N ARG A 70 18.43 -15.13 7.55
CA ARG A 70 17.44 -15.92 8.30
C ARG A 70 17.04 -17.18 7.55
N ILE A 71 16.94 -17.12 6.23
CA ILE A 71 16.75 -18.31 5.38
C ILE A 71 17.92 -19.26 5.51
N THR A 72 19.16 -18.76 5.43
CA THR A 72 20.37 -19.59 5.58
C THR A 72 20.43 -20.26 6.95
N LYS A 73 20.00 -19.57 8.02
CA LYS A 73 20.08 -20.07 9.40
C LYS A 73 18.90 -20.96 9.82
N HIS A 74 17.69 -20.66 9.36
CA HIS A 74 16.45 -21.25 9.86
C HIS A 74 15.64 -21.99 8.77
N GLY A 75 16.06 -21.89 7.51
CA GLY A 75 15.32 -22.40 6.37
C GLY A 75 14.30 -21.40 5.82
N LYS A 76 13.66 -21.80 4.72
CA LYS A 76 12.72 -20.98 3.94
C LYS A 76 11.46 -20.55 4.69
N VAL A 77 11.13 -21.21 5.80
CA VAL A 77 9.99 -20.88 6.66
C VAL A 77 10.51 -20.73 8.08
N PHE A 78 10.38 -19.53 8.64
CA PHE A 78 10.91 -19.24 9.97
C PHE A 78 10.02 -18.26 10.75
N LYS A 79 10.08 -18.34 12.08
CA LYS A 79 9.38 -17.41 12.98
C LYS A 79 10.26 -16.21 13.36
N THR A 80 9.62 -15.07 13.57
CA THR A 80 10.21 -13.84 14.09
C THR A 80 9.14 -13.04 14.83
N SER A 81 9.48 -11.85 15.32
CA SER A 81 8.52 -10.85 15.79
C SER A 81 8.74 -9.56 15.01
N LEU A 82 7.69 -9.09 14.33
CA LEU A 82 7.69 -7.88 13.51
C LEU A 82 6.49 -7.01 13.86
N MET A 83 6.73 -5.71 14.01
CA MET A 83 5.72 -4.70 14.28
C MET A 83 4.85 -5.01 15.51
N GLY A 84 5.44 -5.62 16.53
CA GLY A 84 4.76 -6.00 17.78
C GLY A 84 4.06 -7.36 17.74
N SER A 85 4.13 -8.08 16.62
CA SER A 85 3.39 -9.33 16.42
C SER A 85 4.32 -10.51 16.12
N PRO A 86 4.12 -11.68 16.78
CA PRO A 86 4.71 -12.92 16.33
C PRO A 86 4.36 -13.20 14.86
N THR A 87 5.37 -13.40 14.04
CA THR A 87 5.26 -13.45 12.58
C THR A 87 5.97 -14.68 12.05
N VAL A 88 5.34 -15.40 11.11
CA VAL A 88 6.02 -16.45 10.34
C VAL A 88 6.29 -15.90 8.95
N ILE A 89 7.57 -15.86 8.57
CA ILE A 89 7.98 -15.52 7.21
C ILE A 89 8.05 -16.79 6.39
N VAL A 90 7.36 -16.79 5.25
CA VAL A 90 7.38 -17.87 4.27
C VAL A 90 8.08 -17.41 3.00
N ASN A 91 9.04 -18.20 2.53
CA ASN A 91 9.72 -17.97 1.26
C ASN A 91 9.62 -19.23 0.38
N GLY A 92 8.87 -19.14 -0.71
CA GLY A 92 8.82 -20.19 -1.73
C GLY A 92 7.43 -20.34 -2.33
N ALA A 93 7.40 -20.72 -3.62
CA ALA A 93 6.17 -20.79 -4.40
C ALA A 93 5.09 -21.67 -3.75
N ASN A 94 5.44 -22.85 -3.22
CA ASN A 94 4.48 -23.77 -2.61
C ASN A 94 3.83 -23.19 -1.35
N ALA A 95 4.63 -22.58 -0.46
CA ALA A 95 4.13 -21.96 0.76
C ALA A 95 3.27 -20.74 0.44
N ASN A 96 3.72 -19.89 -0.49
CA ASN A 96 2.97 -18.72 -0.93
C ASN A 96 1.64 -19.12 -1.57
N ARG A 97 1.63 -20.15 -2.43
CA ARG A 97 0.40 -20.69 -3.02
C ARG A 97 -0.55 -21.20 -1.94
N PHE A 98 -0.06 -21.91 -0.94
CA PHE A 98 -0.89 -22.40 0.16
C PHE A 98 -1.57 -21.24 0.91
N ILE A 99 -0.83 -20.20 1.28
CA ILE A 99 -1.38 -19.03 1.98
C ILE A 99 -2.40 -18.30 1.09
N LEU A 100 -2.02 -17.94 -0.13
CA LEU A 100 -2.85 -17.14 -1.04
C LEU A 100 -4.10 -17.89 -1.54
N SER A 101 -4.08 -19.23 -1.61
CA SER A 101 -5.25 -20.03 -2.02
C SER A 101 -6.25 -20.29 -0.89
N ASN A 102 -5.92 -19.89 0.34
CA ASN A 102 -6.72 -20.17 1.54
C ASN A 102 -7.11 -18.91 2.32
N GLU A 103 -7.11 -17.76 1.64
CA GLU A 103 -7.72 -16.53 2.13
C GLU A 103 -9.20 -16.76 2.49
N PHE A 104 -9.61 -16.29 3.66
CA PHE A 104 -10.92 -16.51 4.28
C PHE A 104 -11.27 -17.98 4.61
N LYS A 105 -10.29 -18.89 4.56
CA LYS A 105 -10.45 -20.30 4.98
C LYS A 105 -9.52 -20.64 6.15
N MET A 106 -8.24 -20.33 6.02
CA MET A 106 -7.21 -20.59 7.03
C MET A 106 -6.44 -19.34 7.44
N VAL A 107 -6.42 -18.34 6.58
CA VAL A 107 -5.73 -17.07 6.80
C VAL A 107 -6.64 -15.92 6.39
N VAL A 108 -6.33 -14.75 6.92
CA VAL A 108 -6.98 -13.49 6.57
C VAL A 108 -5.91 -12.43 6.37
N SER A 109 -6.15 -11.51 5.43
CA SER A 109 -5.33 -10.33 5.26
C SER A 109 -5.29 -9.54 6.57
N SER A 110 -4.10 -9.17 7.00
CA SER A 110 -3.88 -8.43 8.23
C SER A 110 -2.75 -7.43 7.99
N TRP A 111 -3.07 -6.16 8.17
CA TRP A 111 -2.16 -5.05 7.92
C TRP A 111 -1.74 -4.36 9.22
N PRO A 112 -0.55 -3.74 9.25
CA PRO A 112 -0.13 -2.93 10.40
C PRO A 112 -1.16 -1.84 10.72
N SER A 113 -1.33 -1.54 12.02
CA SER A 113 -2.33 -0.56 12.49
C SER A 113 -2.22 0.80 11.79
N ALA A 114 -0.99 1.26 11.51
CA ALA A 114 -0.76 2.51 10.79
C ALA A 114 -1.35 2.47 9.37
N SER A 115 -1.15 1.37 8.64
CA SER A 115 -1.73 1.16 7.31
C SER A 115 -3.26 1.18 7.37
N VAL A 116 -3.86 0.44 8.31
CA VAL A 116 -5.33 0.37 8.45
C VAL A 116 -5.93 1.74 8.79
N GLN A 117 -5.31 2.49 9.71
CA GLN A 117 -5.79 3.81 10.12
C GLN A 117 -5.69 4.87 9.03
N LEU A 118 -4.74 4.74 8.10
CA LEU A 118 -4.49 5.70 7.02
C LEU A 118 -5.23 5.33 5.73
N MET A 119 -5.29 4.06 5.37
CA MET A 119 -6.04 3.60 4.20
C MET A 119 -7.54 3.55 4.48
N GLY A 120 -7.91 3.15 5.70
CA GLY A 120 -9.29 3.12 6.17
C GLY A 120 -9.75 1.71 6.54
N LYS A 121 -10.37 1.59 7.71
CA LYS A 121 -10.94 0.34 8.26
C LYS A 121 -12.12 -0.21 7.44
N ASN A 122 -12.66 0.62 6.54
CA ASN A 122 -13.77 0.27 5.67
C ASN A 122 -13.32 -0.06 4.24
N SER A 123 -12.03 0.01 3.97
CA SER A 123 -11.48 -0.33 2.65
C SER A 123 -11.45 -1.84 2.41
N ILE A 124 -11.43 -2.25 1.15
CA ILE A 124 -11.29 -3.66 0.74
C ILE A 124 -10.04 -4.32 1.32
N MET A 125 -9.00 -3.54 1.63
CA MET A 125 -7.77 -4.03 2.26
C MET A 125 -8.01 -4.66 3.64
N GLU A 126 -8.99 -4.15 4.41
CA GLU A 126 -9.27 -4.59 5.79
C GLU A 126 -10.53 -5.47 5.88
N LYS A 127 -11.48 -5.32 4.95
CA LYS A 127 -12.71 -6.14 4.97
C LYS A 127 -12.41 -7.61 4.68
N GLN A 128 -13.24 -8.49 5.23
CA GLN A 128 -13.12 -9.94 5.10
C GLN A 128 -14.44 -10.58 4.63
N GLY A 129 -14.38 -11.84 4.19
CA GLY A 129 -15.56 -12.66 3.91
C GLY A 129 -16.52 -12.02 2.90
N GLU A 130 -17.82 -12.05 3.19
CA GLU A 130 -18.85 -11.49 2.30
C GLU A 130 -18.68 -9.99 2.06
N ARG A 131 -18.24 -9.24 3.08
CA ARG A 131 -18.08 -7.80 2.92
C ARG A 131 -16.95 -7.47 1.94
N HIS A 132 -15.85 -8.22 2.03
CA HIS A 132 -14.79 -8.15 1.03
C HIS A 132 -15.30 -8.56 -0.37
N ARG A 133 -16.05 -9.65 -0.48
CA ARG A 133 -16.60 -10.12 -1.77
C ARG A 133 -17.49 -9.06 -2.44
N CYS A 134 -18.37 -8.42 -1.68
CA CYS A 134 -19.23 -7.34 -2.16
C CYS A 134 -18.40 -6.16 -2.72
N LEU A 135 -17.46 -5.63 -1.93
CA LEU A 135 -16.57 -4.54 -2.36
C LEU A 135 -15.73 -4.96 -3.59
N ARG A 136 -15.18 -6.18 -3.57
CA ARG A 136 -14.38 -6.71 -4.67
C ARG A 136 -15.19 -6.77 -5.95
N GLY A 137 -16.43 -7.24 -5.91
CA GLY A 137 -17.32 -7.31 -7.07
C GLY A 137 -17.58 -5.94 -7.67
N ILE A 138 -17.86 -4.92 -6.85
CA ILE A 138 -18.07 -3.55 -7.34
C ILE A 138 -16.78 -3.01 -7.99
N ILE A 139 -15.63 -3.16 -7.32
CA ILE A 139 -14.35 -2.61 -7.80
C ILE A 139 -13.89 -3.32 -9.08
N SER A 140 -13.91 -4.67 -9.09
CA SER A 140 -13.34 -5.47 -10.19
C SER A 140 -14.05 -5.26 -11.51
N THR A 141 -15.35 -4.96 -11.47
CA THR A 141 -16.13 -4.76 -12.68
C THR A 141 -15.67 -3.52 -13.47
N THR A 142 -15.02 -2.53 -12.83
CA THR A 142 -14.36 -1.40 -13.52
C THR A 142 -13.20 -1.86 -14.40
N PHE A 143 -12.55 -2.95 -14.02
CA PHE A 143 -11.36 -3.49 -14.67
C PHE A 143 -11.67 -4.74 -15.52
N GLY A 144 -12.95 -5.08 -15.70
CA GLY A 144 -13.37 -6.07 -16.68
C GLY A 144 -13.46 -5.47 -18.08
N ASP A 145 -13.73 -6.31 -19.08
CA ASP A 145 -13.65 -5.97 -20.51
C ASP A 145 -14.37 -4.65 -20.86
N ALA A 146 -15.66 -4.53 -20.56
CA ALA A 146 -16.45 -3.31 -20.84
C ALA A 146 -15.93 -2.07 -20.10
N GLY A 147 -15.38 -2.24 -18.89
CA GLY A 147 -14.78 -1.15 -18.13
C GLY A 147 -13.47 -0.68 -18.80
N LEU A 148 -12.64 -1.62 -19.24
CA LEU A 148 -11.38 -1.33 -19.93
C LEU A 148 -11.60 -0.67 -21.29
N GLU A 149 -12.61 -1.08 -22.06
CA GLU A 149 -12.97 -0.42 -23.33
C GLU A 149 -13.24 1.09 -23.15
N THR A 150 -13.81 1.47 -22.01
CA THR A 150 -14.07 2.89 -21.68
C THR A 150 -12.85 3.57 -21.07
N LEU A 151 -12.09 2.86 -20.23
CA LEU A 151 -10.99 3.41 -19.44
C LEU A 151 -9.72 3.61 -20.27
N VAL A 152 -9.33 2.64 -21.12
CA VAL A 152 -8.08 2.67 -21.88
C VAL A 152 -7.95 3.91 -22.77
N PRO A 153 -8.98 4.33 -23.55
CA PRO A 153 -8.88 5.56 -24.33
C PRO A 153 -8.67 6.82 -23.49
N LYS A 154 -9.26 6.88 -22.27
CA LYS A 154 -9.05 8.00 -21.34
C LYS A 154 -7.62 8.02 -20.83
N ILE A 155 -7.09 6.87 -20.42
CA ILE A 155 -5.70 6.71 -19.98
C ILE A 155 -4.74 7.13 -21.09
N CYS A 156 -4.93 6.65 -22.32
CA CYS A 156 -4.06 6.99 -23.45
C CYS A 156 -4.05 8.51 -23.72
N ARG A 157 -5.21 9.17 -23.67
CA ARG A 157 -5.29 10.64 -23.84
C ARG A 157 -4.57 11.38 -22.70
N SER A 158 -4.75 10.95 -21.45
CA SER A 158 -4.08 11.53 -20.30
C SER A 158 -2.55 11.38 -20.41
N ILE A 159 -2.05 10.20 -20.81
CA ILE A 159 -0.63 9.95 -21.06
C ILE A 159 -0.10 10.86 -22.16
N LEU A 160 -0.76 10.92 -23.33
CA LEU A 160 -0.31 11.75 -24.45
C LEU A 160 -0.26 13.24 -24.08
N SER A 161 -1.25 13.72 -23.33
CA SER A 161 -1.28 15.08 -22.79
C SER A 161 -0.08 15.33 -21.85
N HIS A 162 0.16 14.41 -20.92
CA HIS A 162 1.29 14.50 -19.98
C HIS A 162 2.63 14.54 -20.71
N LEU A 163 2.84 13.63 -21.68
CA LEU A 163 4.06 13.59 -22.50
C LEU A 163 4.23 14.90 -23.29
N GLY A 164 3.18 15.38 -23.94
CA GLY A 164 3.21 16.62 -24.73
C GLY A 164 3.53 17.86 -23.90
N GLN A 165 3.04 17.93 -22.66
CA GLN A 165 3.23 19.10 -21.78
C GLN A 165 4.53 19.04 -20.96
N LYS A 166 4.96 17.84 -20.55
CA LYS A 166 6.03 17.69 -19.55
C LYS A 166 7.32 17.09 -20.11
N TRP A 167 7.25 16.36 -21.23
CA TRP A 167 8.43 15.66 -21.79
C TRP A 167 8.85 16.25 -23.13
N ASN A 168 7.89 16.77 -23.91
CA ASN A 168 8.21 17.36 -25.19
C ASN A 168 9.19 18.53 -25.03
N CYS A 169 10.21 18.57 -25.89
CA CYS A 169 11.27 19.57 -25.89
C CYS A 169 12.07 19.68 -24.57
N GLN A 170 12.07 18.65 -23.72
CA GLN A 170 12.95 18.57 -22.55
C GLN A 170 14.13 17.65 -22.86
N GLU A 171 15.36 18.12 -22.65
CA GLU A 171 16.57 17.29 -22.78
C GLU A 171 16.68 16.27 -21.64
N GLU A 172 16.30 16.67 -20.43
CA GLU A 172 16.33 15.84 -19.23
C GLU A 172 15.00 15.91 -18.47
N ILE A 173 14.57 14.78 -17.92
CA ILE A 173 13.37 14.71 -17.10
C ILE A 173 13.63 13.94 -15.79
N SER A 174 13.02 14.39 -14.71
CA SER A 174 12.91 13.58 -13.49
C SER A 174 11.86 12.51 -13.70
N LEU A 175 12.27 11.37 -14.25
CA LEU A 175 11.33 10.32 -14.69
C LEU A 175 10.40 9.86 -13.56
N TYR A 176 10.93 9.54 -12.37
CA TYR A 176 10.11 9.04 -11.27
C TYR A 176 9.12 10.08 -10.75
N ARG A 177 9.54 11.35 -10.62
CA ARG A 177 8.63 12.44 -10.23
C ARG A 177 7.56 12.65 -11.29
N SER A 178 7.94 12.64 -12.55
CA SER A 178 7.02 12.81 -13.66
C SER A 178 6.01 11.66 -13.75
N THR A 179 6.44 10.41 -13.59
CA THR A 179 5.53 9.25 -13.65
C THR A 179 4.58 9.25 -12.46
N LYS A 180 5.00 9.73 -11.28
CA LYS A 180 4.10 9.96 -10.14
C LYS A 180 2.99 10.95 -10.48
N THR A 181 3.34 12.14 -10.99
CA THR A 181 2.33 13.12 -11.40
C THR A 181 1.37 12.53 -12.44
N MET A 182 1.91 11.83 -13.44
CA MET A 182 1.10 11.18 -14.49
C MET A 182 0.14 10.13 -13.93
N THR A 183 0.61 9.19 -13.10
CA THR A 183 -0.24 8.13 -12.55
C THR A 183 -1.26 8.68 -11.56
N PHE A 184 -0.91 9.75 -10.82
CA PHE A 184 -1.84 10.44 -9.93
C PHE A 184 -3.01 11.04 -10.72
N THR A 185 -2.69 11.81 -11.78
CA THR A 185 -3.68 12.39 -12.69
C THR A 185 -4.56 11.33 -13.33
N ILE A 186 -3.96 10.23 -13.82
CA ILE A 186 -4.72 9.12 -14.41
C ILE A 186 -5.73 8.56 -13.41
N VAL A 187 -5.35 8.33 -12.15
CA VAL A 187 -6.29 7.74 -11.19
C VAL A 187 -7.42 8.71 -10.87
N PHE A 188 -7.12 9.97 -10.62
CA PHE A 188 -8.15 10.97 -10.33
C PHE A 188 -9.09 11.21 -11.50
N GLU A 189 -8.56 11.47 -12.69
CA GLU A 189 -9.38 11.88 -13.82
C GLU A 189 -10.01 10.69 -14.54
N CYS A 190 -9.26 9.60 -14.75
CA CYS A 190 -9.75 8.47 -15.54
C CYS A 190 -10.58 7.49 -14.71
N LEU A 191 -10.18 7.19 -13.46
CA LEU A 191 -10.92 6.25 -12.61
C LEU A 191 -12.00 6.94 -11.78
N LEU A 192 -11.74 8.13 -11.24
CA LEU A 192 -12.67 8.81 -10.32
C LEU A 192 -13.49 9.91 -10.99
N GLY A 193 -13.05 10.46 -12.11
CA GLY A 193 -13.69 11.62 -12.75
C GLY A 193 -13.56 12.89 -11.90
N ILE A 194 -12.48 13.01 -11.12
CA ILE A 194 -12.19 14.13 -10.24
C ILE A 194 -11.00 14.90 -10.84
N ASN A 195 -11.13 16.21 -10.96
CA ASN A 195 -10.02 17.05 -11.42
C ASN A 195 -8.94 17.17 -10.34
N VAL A 196 -7.68 16.99 -10.73
CA VAL A 196 -6.56 17.19 -9.82
C VAL A 196 -6.35 18.68 -9.56
N GLN A 197 -6.34 19.06 -8.28
CA GLN A 197 -5.99 20.40 -7.84
C GLN A 197 -4.52 20.46 -7.38
N GLU A 198 -3.95 21.66 -7.42
CA GLU A 198 -2.61 21.91 -6.88
C GLU A 198 -2.52 21.52 -5.39
N GLY A 199 -1.41 20.91 -4.97
CA GLY A 199 -1.20 20.47 -3.58
C GLY A 199 -1.87 19.13 -3.23
N MET A 200 -2.71 18.57 -4.11
CA MET A 200 -3.43 17.32 -3.83
C MET A 200 -2.47 16.13 -3.80
N LEU A 201 -1.56 16.03 -4.77
CA LEU A 201 -0.55 14.98 -4.82
C LEU A 201 0.33 15.00 -3.55
N GLU A 202 0.82 16.16 -3.17
CA GLU A 202 1.68 16.36 -1.99
C GLU A 202 0.95 15.98 -0.69
N THR A 203 -0.36 16.21 -0.64
CA THR A 203 -1.20 15.80 0.50
C THR A 203 -1.35 14.28 0.55
N PHE A 204 -1.55 13.62 -0.59
CA PHE A 204 -1.58 12.15 -0.66
C PHE A 204 -0.22 11.53 -0.34
N GLU A 205 0.89 12.07 -0.83
CA GLU A 205 2.23 11.60 -0.50
C GLU A 205 2.52 11.71 1.00
N ARG A 206 1.99 12.74 1.67
CA ARG A 206 2.08 12.86 3.13
C ARG A 206 1.35 11.75 3.89
N ILE A 207 0.28 11.20 3.30
CA ILE A 207 -0.38 10.00 3.84
C ILE A 207 0.58 8.81 3.70
N LEU A 208 1.20 8.62 2.52
CA LEU A 208 2.16 7.53 2.24
C LEU A 208 3.30 7.48 3.26
N GLU A 209 3.84 8.64 3.63
CA GLU A 209 4.92 8.75 4.61
C GLU A 209 4.60 8.11 5.97
N GLY A 210 3.32 7.99 6.33
CA GLY A 210 2.87 7.43 7.60
C GLY A 210 2.46 5.96 7.54
N VAL A 211 2.19 5.39 6.36
CA VAL A 211 1.58 4.05 6.19
C VAL A 211 2.43 2.94 6.81
N PHE A 212 3.74 3.02 6.64
CA PHE A 212 4.69 2.02 7.15
C PHE A 212 5.52 2.57 8.32
N THR A 213 4.94 3.43 9.15
CA THR A 213 5.58 3.96 10.36
C THR A 213 4.91 3.38 11.61
N PRO A 214 5.60 3.39 12.78
CA PRO A 214 4.93 3.07 14.03
C PRO A 214 3.70 3.96 14.24
N ALA A 215 2.58 3.36 14.65
CA ALA A 215 1.29 4.04 14.84
C ALA A 215 1.26 4.90 16.12
N ILE A 216 2.29 5.71 16.33
CA ILE A 216 2.49 6.54 17.53
C ILE A 216 2.16 7.99 17.18
N GLN A 217 1.12 8.52 17.81
CA GLN A 217 0.66 9.89 17.63
C GLN A 217 1.36 10.80 18.65
N PHE A 218 2.53 11.32 18.28
CA PHE A 218 3.16 12.45 18.97
C PHE A 218 3.16 13.68 18.06
N PRO A 219 3.03 14.91 18.59
CA PRO A 219 3.05 16.13 17.79
C PRO A 219 4.27 16.17 16.86
N GLY A 220 4.03 16.35 15.56
CA GLY A 220 5.08 16.41 14.55
C GLY A 220 5.57 15.04 14.03
N SER A 221 5.09 13.91 14.55
CA SER A 221 5.43 12.58 14.01
C SER A 221 4.98 12.40 12.56
N LYS A 222 5.67 11.54 11.80
CA LYS A 222 5.22 11.17 10.44
C LYS A 222 3.78 10.66 10.44
N PHE A 223 3.44 9.81 11.41
CA PHE A 223 2.10 9.26 11.55
C PHE A 223 1.05 10.34 11.88
N SER A 224 1.36 11.29 12.77
CA SER A 224 0.46 12.40 13.11
C SER A 224 0.19 13.30 11.90
N ARG A 225 1.24 13.66 11.14
CA ARG A 225 1.10 14.44 9.90
C ARG A 225 0.29 13.70 8.84
N ALA A 226 0.52 12.39 8.68
CA ALA A 226 -0.22 11.54 7.77
C ALA A 226 -1.71 11.45 8.15
N LYS A 227 -2.03 11.33 9.46
CA LYS A 227 -3.42 11.36 9.95
C LYS A 227 -4.10 12.69 9.63
N LYS A 228 -3.42 13.83 9.83
CA LYS A 228 -3.96 15.15 9.47
C LYS A 228 -4.25 15.25 7.97
N ALA A 229 -3.30 14.83 7.12
CA ALA A 229 -3.49 14.78 5.67
C ALA A 229 -4.66 13.85 5.27
N ARG A 230 -4.77 12.69 5.91
CA ARG A 230 -5.87 11.75 5.67
C ARG A 230 -7.24 12.34 6.02
N SER A 231 -7.35 13.11 7.11
CA SER A 231 -8.59 13.81 7.48
C SER A 231 -8.96 14.90 6.47
N GLU A 232 -7.97 15.63 5.94
CA GLU A 232 -8.22 16.63 4.89
C GLU A 232 -8.76 15.99 3.61
N ILE A 233 -8.12 14.91 3.14
CA ILE A 233 -8.57 14.16 1.97
C ILE A 233 -9.95 13.54 2.22
N HIS A 234 -10.20 13.01 3.42
CA HIS A 234 -11.51 12.45 3.77
C HIS A 234 -12.64 13.45 3.48
N ARG A 235 -12.52 14.69 3.98
CA ARG A 235 -13.54 15.71 3.80
C ARG A 235 -13.79 16.01 2.31
N LYS A 236 -12.72 16.19 1.53
CA LYS A 236 -12.81 16.46 0.09
C LYS A 236 -13.50 15.30 -0.67
N ILE A 237 -13.16 14.06 -0.34
CA ILE A 237 -13.76 12.89 -0.99
C ILE A 237 -15.22 12.70 -0.59
N VAL A 238 -15.60 12.99 0.67
CA VAL A 238 -17.01 12.96 1.10
C VAL A 238 -17.86 13.95 0.29
N GLU A 239 -17.37 15.18 0.09
CA GLU A 239 -18.06 16.19 -0.72
C GLU A 239 -18.29 15.67 -2.15
N VAL A 240 -17.24 15.16 -2.80
CA VAL A 240 -17.32 14.58 -4.14
C VAL A 240 -18.30 13.41 -4.21
N VAL A 241 -18.30 12.51 -3.22
CA VAL A 241 -19.22 11.36 -3.17
C VAL A 241 -20.67 11.82 -3.08
N ARG A 242 -20.95 12.83 -2.26
CA ARG A 242 -22.30 13.37 -2.08
C ARG A 242 -22.80 14.12 -3.32
N GLU A 243 -21.96 14.94 -3.93
CA GLU A 243 -22.27 15.60 -5.21
C GLU A 243 -22.56 14.57 -6.29
N LYS A 244 -21.72 13.54 -6.41
CA LYS A 244 -21.93 12.46 -7.39
C LYS A 244 -23.23 11.71 -7.13
N ARG A 245 -23.55 11.43 -5.86
CA ARG A 245 -24.81 10.80 -5.46
C ARG A 245 -26.02 11.64 -5.89
N GLN A 246 -26.02 12.93 -5.57
CA GLN A 246 -27.10 13.85 -5.95
C GLN A 246 -27.28 13.93 -7.48
N GLN A 247 -26.18 13.95 -8.25
CA GLN A 247 -26.24 13.91 -9.71
C GLN A 247 -26.86 12.61 -10.23
N MET A 248 -26.55 11.47 -9.60
CA MET A 248 -27.09 10.16 -10.00
C MET A 248 -28.56 10.00 -9.62
N GLU A 249 -29.00 10.54 -8.49
CA GLU A 249 -30.38 10.51 -8.02
C GLU A 249 -31.27 11.56 -8.73
N GLY A 250 -30.75 12.76 -9.02
CA GLY A 250 -31.50 13.88 -9.59
C GLY A 250 -31.57 13.93 -11.12
N CYS A 251 -30.59 13.35 -11.84
CA CYS A 251 -30.63 13.25 -13.29
C CYS A 251 -30.95 11.81 -13.72
N GLY A 252 -32.19 11.58 -14.14
CA GLY A 252 -32.59 10.37 -14.88
C GLY A 252 -31.86 10.16 -16.22
N ARG A 253 -30.92 11.06 -16.58
CA ARG A 253 -30.20 11.16 -17.86
C ARG A 253 -28.68 11.24 -17.72
N MET A 254 -28.06 10.79 -16.64
CA MET A 254 -26.61 10.53 -16.72
C MET A 254 -26.42 9.44 -17.78
N GLN A 255 -25.70 9.75 -18.87
CA GLN A 255 -25.52 8.81 -19.98
C GLN A 255 -25.08 7.46 -19.40
N GLU A 256 -25.73 6.39 -19.82
CA GLU A 256 -25.47 5.03 -19.35
C GLU A 256 -23.97 4.67 -19.46
N LYS A 257 -23.30 5.20 -20.49
CA LYS A 257 -21.84 5.15 -20.68
C LYS A 257 -21.01 5.76 -19.54
N GLU A 258 -21.46 6.87 -18.95
CA GLU A 258 -20.77 7.54 -17.84
C GLU A 258 -21.08 6.91 -16.47
N ARG A 259 -22.26 6.30 -16.33
CA ARG A 259 -22.63 5.47 -15.17
C ARG A 259 -21.80 4.19 -15.11
N VAL A 260 -21.43 3.61 -16.26
CA VAL A 260 -20.80 2.29 -16.35
C VAL A 260 -19.26 2.36 -16.37
N GLY A 261 -18.65 3.43 -16.86
CA GLY A 261 -17.19 3.42 -17.11
C GLY A 261 -16.26 3.68 -15.92
N MET A 262 -16.70 4.41 -14.89
CA MET A 262 -15.80 4.93 -13.84
C MET A 262 -16.00 4.25 -12.49
N LEU A 263 -14.90 4.08 -11.77
CA LEU A 263 -14.85 3.42 -10.45
C LEU A 263 -15.73 4.17 -9.44
N LEU A 264 -15.63 5.50 -9.38
CA LEU A 264 -16.42 6.30 -8.44
C LEU A 264 -17.92 6.15 -8.71
N SER A 265 -18.35 6.18 -9.98
CA SER A 265 -19.76 5.97 -10.36
C SER A 265 -20.27 4.61 -9.86
N ARG A 266 -19.47 3.55 -9.96
CA ARG A 266 -19.85 2.20 -9.50
C ARG A 266 -19.93 2.09 -7.99
N LEU A 267 -19.00 2.72 -7.27
CA LEU A 267 -19.05 2.80 -5.81
C LEU A 267 -20.28 3.58 -5.32
N VAL A 268 -20.56 4.75 -5.92
CA VAL A 268 -21.74 5.55 -5.59
C VAL A 268 -23.05 4.82 -5.96
N ALA A 269 -23.08 4.07 -7.06
CA ALA A 269 -24.22 3.21 -7.38
C ALA A 269 -24.45 2.13 -6.31
N GLY A 270 -23.38 1.51 -5.80
CA GLY A 270 -23.45 0.58 -4.66
C GLY A 270 -23.98 1.25 -3.39
N LEU A 271 -23.56 2.49 -3.12
CA LEU A 271 -24.08 3.28 -2.01
C LEU A 271 -25.59 3.55 -2.15
N ILE A 272 -26.06 3.98 -3.32
CA ILE A 272 -27.48 4.26 -3.58
C ILE A 272 -28.35 3.00 -3.42
N ARG A 273 -27.84 1.83 -3.84
CA ARG A 273 -28.53 0.55 -3.64
C ARG A 273 -28.53 0.06 -2.19
N GLY A 274 -27.74 0.68 -1.31
CA GLY A 274 -27.53 0.22 0.06
C GLY A 274 -26.56 -0.96 0.19
N ASP A 275 -25.83 -1.31 -0.89
CA ASP A 275 -24.85 -2.39 -0.87
C ASP A 275 -23.65 -2.04 0.00
N ILE A 276 -23.21 -0.77 -0.02
CA ILE A 276 -22.03 -0.26 0.69
C ILE A 276 -22.30 1.08 1.37
N SER A 277 -21.53 1.42 2.41
CA SER A 277 -21.71 2.69 3.15
C SER A 277 -20.90 3.84 2.54
N GLU A 278 -21.22 5.09 2.92
CA GLU A 278 -20.46 6.28 2.49
C GLU A 278 -18.99 6.17 2.94
N GLU A 279 -18.74 5.67 4.15
CA GLU A 279 -17.39 5.46 4.67
C GLU A 279 -16.62 4.40 3.88
N GLU A 280 -17.31 3.36 3.39
CA GLU A 280 -16.69 2.36 2.52
C GLU A 280 -16.34 2.94 1.15
N VAL A 281 -17.20 3.77 0.56
CA VAL A 281 -16.87 4.47 -0.68
C VAL A 281 -15.62 5.32 -0.49
N VAL A 282 -15.59 6.16 0.56
CA VAL A 282 -14.48 7.08 0.84
C VAL A 282 -13.18 6.32 1.12
N ASP A 283 -13.21 5.31 1.99
CA ASP A 283 -12.02 4.53 2.34
C ASP A 283 -11.46 3.76 1.13
N ASN A 284 -12.33 3.22 0.27
CA ASN A 284 -11.88 2.54 -0.95
C ASN A 284 -11.33 3.51 -2.00
N VAL A 285 -11.88 4.73 -2.14
CA VAL A 285 -11.30 5.76 -3.03
C VAL A 285 -9.89 6.10 -2.57
N VAL A 286 -9.68 6.36 -1.28
CA VAL A 286 -8.34 6.70 -0.75
C VAL A 286 -7.35 5.54 -0.96
N LEU A 287 -7.77 4.31 -0.64
CA LEU A 287 -6.94 3.12 -0.85
C LEU A 287 -6.58 2.92 -2.32
N LEU A 288 -7.51 3.12 -3.24
CA LEU A 288 -7.28 2.85 -4.67
C LEU A 288 -6.38 3.92 -5.30
N VAL A 289 -6.49 5.18 -4.88
CA VAL A 289 -5.51 6.24 -5.22
C VAL A 289 -4.12 5.85 -4.74
N PHE A 290 -3.98 5.46 -3.47
CA PHE A 290 -2.72 4.97 -2.91
C PHE A 290 -2.13 3.83 -3.76
N ALA A 291 -2.95 2.80 -4.03
CA ALA A 291 -2.49 1.59 -4.68
C ALA A 291 -2.05 1.84 -6.12
N ALA A 292 -2.81 2.62 -6.89
CA ALA A 292 -2.57 2.81 -8.30
C ALA A 292 -1.49 3.88 -8.62
N HIS A 293 -1.32 4.88 -7.76
CA HIS A 293 -0.35 5.96 -7.97
C HIS A 293 1.11 5.50 -7.77
N ASP A 294 1.44 5.00 -6.58
CA ASP A 294 2.84 4.82 -6.16
C ASP A 294 3.46 3.54 -6.77
N THR A 295 2.67 2.47 -6.89
CA THR A 295 3.15 1.20 -7.47
C THR A 295 3.41 1.33 -8.97
N THR A 296 2.46 1.89 -9.73
CA THR A 296 2.55 2.04 -11.19
C THR A 296 3.65 3.02 -11.58
N SER A 297 3.79 4.14 -10.87
CA SER A 297 4.84 5.13 -11.16
C SER A 297 6.24 4.54 -10.96
N PHE A 298 6.44 3.74 -9.91
CA PHE A 298 7.67 3.00 -9.67
C PHE A 298 7.92 1.95 -10.75
N ALA A 299 6.89 1.16 -11.13
CA ALA A 299 7.01 0.16 -12.18
C ALA A 299 7.42 0.77 -13.53
N ILE A 300 6.83 1.91 -13.91
CA ILE A 300 7.21 2.63 -15.14
C ILE A 300 8.67 3.10 -15.03
N ALA A 301 9.04 3.78 -13.94
CA ALA A 301 10.40 4.29 -13.77
C ALA A 301 11.45 3.17 -13.81
N MET A 302 11.17 2.05 -13.14
CA MET A 302 12.04 0.87 -13.17
C MET A 302 12.09 0.22 -14.54
N THR A 303 10.99 0.18 -15.28
CA THR A 303 10.97 -0.34 -16.65
C THR A 303 11.90 0.45 -17.55
N PHE A 304 11.81 1.78 -17.53
CA PHE A 304 12.72 2.66 -18.27
C PHE A 304 14.18 2.48 -17.86
N LYS A 305 14.45 2.42 -16.55
CA LYS A 305 15.80 2.15 -16.03
C LYS A 305 16.35 0.83 -16.56
N MET A 306 15.56 -0.23 -16.51
CA MET A 306 15.97 -1.55 -17.00
C MET A 306 16.20 -1.56 -18.51
N LEU A 307 15.32 -0.92 -19.29
CA LEU A 307 15.51 -0.80 -20.74
C LEU A 307 16.77 -0.01 -21.11
N ALA A 308 17.05 1.10 -20.41
CA ALA A 308 18.25 1.89 -20.60
C ALA A 308 19.54 1.10 -20.28
N GLN A 309 19.48 0.24 -19.26
CA GLN A 309 20.60 -0.63 -18.87
C GLN A 309 20.76 -1.89 -19.74
N HIS A 310 19.77 -2.21 -20.57
CA HIS A 310 19.77 -3.41 -21.43
C HIS A 310 19.38 -3.05 -22.87
N PRO A 311 20.29 -2.44 -23.67
CA PRO A 311 19.99 -1.92 -25.00
C PRO A 311 19.44 -2.97 -25.97
N ASN A 312 19.86 -4.23 -25.85
CA ASN A 312 19.36 -5.34 -26.68
C ASN A 312 17.84 -5.54 -26.50
N CYS A 313 17.36 -5.51 -25.25
CA CYS A 313 15.94 -5.62 -24.94
C CYS A 313 15.17 -4.41 -25.48
N HIS A 314 15.76 -3.21 -25.39
CA HIS A 314 15.16 -1.99 -25.93
C HIS A 314 15.03 -2.05 -27.46
N ALA A 315 16.07 -2.47 -28.17
CA ALA A 315 16.06 -2.61 -29.62
C ALA A 315 14.98 -3.61 -30.10
N GLN A 316 14.87 -4.77 -29.45
CA GLN A 316 13.83 -5.76 -29.75
C GLN A 316 12.42 -5.21 -29.55
N LEU A 317 12.20 -4.44 -28.48
CA LEU A 317 10.91 -3.81 -28.21
C LEU A 317 10.53 -2.78 -29.30
N LEU A 318 11.50 -2.01 -29.80
CA LEU A 318 11.26 -1.07 -30.89
C LEU A 318 10.93 -1.78 -32.21
N GLN A 319 11.67 -2.85 -32.55
CA GLN A 319 11.40 -3.66 -33.74
C GLN A 319 10.00 -4.29 -33.68
N GLY A 320 9.61 -4.87 -32.55
CA GLY A 320 8.29 -5.46 -32.37
C GLY A 320 7.14 -4.45 -32.54
N LYS A 321 7.31 -3.20 -32.07
CA LYS A 321 6.31 -2.13 -32.29
C LYS A 321 6.18 -1.76 -33.76
N LEU A 322 7.29 -1.64 -34.50
CA LEU A 322 7.30 -1.36 -35.93
C LEU A 322 6.52 -2.43 -36.71
N SER A 323 6.73 -3.71 -36.39
CA SER A 323 6.02 -4.83 -37.04
C SER A 323 4.50 -4.80 -36.79
N VAL A 324 4.05 -4.44 -35.58
CA VAL A 324 2.62 -4.32 -35.25
C VAL A 324 1.98 -3.12 -35.96
N THR A 325 2.69 -2.01 -36.13
CA THR A 325 2.19 -0.84 -36.88
C THR A 325 2.10 -1.11 -38.38
N ILE A 326 3.04 -1.88 -38.95
CA ILE A 326 3.02 -2.28 -40.36
C ILE A 326 1.86 -3.25 -40.63
N ASN A 327 1.64 -4.25 -39.78
CA ASN A 327 0.56 -5.24 -39.96
C ASN A 327 -0.86 -4.68 -39.71
N ARG A 328 -1.02 -3.46 -39.18
CA ARG A 328 -2.32 -2.77 -39.09
C ARG A 328 -2.62 -1.85 -40.28
N LYS A 329 -1.67 -1.70 -41.22
CA LYS A 329 -1.82 -0.88 -42.44
C LYS A 329 -2.06 -1.72 -43.71
N ILE A 330 -2.17 -3.05 -43.57
CA ILE A 330 -2.56 -4.01 -44.61
C ILE A 330 -3.97 -4.48 -44.29
#